data_AF-A0AAP2CKB3-F1
#
_entry.id   AF-A0AAP2CKB3-F1
#
_cell.length_a   1.000
_cell.length_b   1.000
_cell.length_c   1.000
_cell.angle_alpha   90.00
_cell.angle_beta   90.00
_cell.angle_gamma   90.00
#
_symmetry.space_group_name_H-M   'P 1'
#
loop_
_entity.id
_entity.type
_entity.pdbx_description
1 polymer ?
#
loop_
_entity_poly.entity_id
_entity_poly.type
_entity_poly.pdbx_seq_one_letter_code
_entity_poly.pdbx_strand_id
1 'polypeptide(L)'
;MRPLWLALAALGAGMPAQAQELPAGWAQLYDVQFVAVSGGGVPALVLRYLAPEIGREGGSLSYDDVAPELDEICNGDGILAAASVAALGQPIAEIVVTVMDRPIEWGTADPEATMFREAYLLGEEGCQWQ
;
A
#
# COMPACT_ATOMS: atom_id res chain seq x y z
N MET A 1 -28.55 37.17 45.07
CA MET A 1 -27.95 37.65 43.80
C MET A 1 -27.07 36.52 43.26
N ARG A 2 -27.40 35.95 42.09
CA ARG A 2 -26.79 34.71 41.55
C ARG A 2 -25.48 35.05 40.81
N PRO A 3 -24.36 34.33 41.02
CA PRO A 3 -23.15 34.53 40.25
C PRO A 3 -23.29 33.89 38.87
N LEU A 4 -23.02 34.68 37.83
CA LEU A 4 -23.02 34.26 36.43
C LEU A 4 -21.65 33.62 36.12
N TRP A 5 -21.63 32.30 35.94
CA TRP A 5 -20.44 31.58 35.47
C TRP A 5 -20.48 31.56 33.93
N LEU A 6 -19.52 32.23 33.29
CA LEU A 6 -19.27 32.12 31.86
C LEU A 6 -18.43 30.86 31.62
N ALA A 7 -19.06 29.83 31.04
CA ALA A 7 -18.34 28.68 30.52
C ALA A 7 -17.76 29.03 29.14
N LEU A 8 -16.43 29.08 29.04
CA LEU A 8 -15.73 29.24 27.77
C LEU A 8 -15.62 27.86 27.12
N ALA A 9 -16.38 27.62 26.05
CA ALA A 9 -16.24 26.42 25.24
C ALA A 9 -14.98 26.53 24.37
N ALA A 10 -13.98 25.70 24.65
CA ALA A 10 -12.81 25.57 23.78
C ALA A 10 -13.22 24.78 22.52
N LEU A 11 -13.29 25.46 21.37
CA LEU A 11 -13.34 24.78 20.07
C LEU A 11 -11.96 24.19 19.78
N GLY A 12 -11.84 22.86 19.87
CA GLY A 12 -10.69 22.15 19.33
C GLY A 12 -10.73 22.20 17.80
N ALA A 13 -9.78 22.91 17.19
CA ALA A 13 -9.55 22.81 15.76
C ALA A 13 -8.84 21.48 15.47
N GLY A 14 -9.51 20.56 14.79
CA GLY A 14 -8.87 19.35 14.25
C GLY A 14 -7.89 19.76 13.16
N MET A 15 -6.60 19.45 13.35
CA MET A 15 -5.62 19.59 12.28
C MET A 15 -5.89 18.49 11.23
N PRO A 16 -5.89 18.82 9.93
CA PRO A 16 -5.93 17.79 8.91
C PRO A 16 -4.64 16.96 9.03
N ALA A 17 -4.78 15.64 9.03
CA ALA A 17 -3.63 14.75 8.84
C ALA A 17 -3.09 15.03 7.44
N GLN A 18 -1.93 15.69 7.34
CA GLN A 18 -1.23 15.79 6.07
C GLN A 18 -0.54 14.45 5.83
N ALA A 19 -0.80 13.83 4.68
CA ALA A 19 -0.03 12.67 4.24
C ALA A 19 1.45 13.08 4.21
N GLN A 20 2.28 12.35 4.95
CA GLN A 20 3.71 12.61 4.97
C GLN A 20 4.28 12.09 3.65
N GLU A 21 4.87 12.97 2.85
CA GLU A 21 5.59 12.55 1.63
C GLU A 21 6.81 11.71 2.04
N LEU A 22 6.87 10.47 1.55
CA LEU A 22 8.02 9.61 1.83
C LEU A 22 9.23 10.00 0.95
N PRO A 23 10.47 9.77 1.43
CA PRO A 23 11.65 10.03 0.62
C PRO A 23 11.62 9.25 -0.70
N ALA A 24 12.20 9.83 -1.76
CA ALA A 24 12.41 9.09 -2.99
C ALA A 24 13.22 7.81 -2.72
N GLY A 25 12.74 6.67 -3.20
CA GLY A 25 13.39 5.37 -2.96
C GLY A 25 13.16 4.78 -1.57
N TRP A 26 12.13 5.23 -0.84
CA TRP A 26 11.69 4.60 0.42
C TRP A 26 11.38 3.11 0.27
N ALA A 27 11.03 2.68 -0.95
CA ALA A 27 10.84 1.29 -1.31
C ALA A 27 11.55 0.96 -2.62
N GLN A 28 12.11 -0.25 -2.71
CA GLN A 28 12.74 -0.78 -3.92
C GLN A 28 11.99 -2.00 -4.42
N LEU A 29 11.62 -2.03 -5.71
CA LEU A 29 11.01 -3.21 -6.32
C LEU A 29 11.96 -4.41 -6.18
N TYR A 30 11.45 -5.48 -5.59
CA TYR A 30 12.18 -6.71 -5.31
C TYR A 30 11.86 -7.79 -6.34
N ASP A 31 10.58 -8.13 -6.50
CA ASP A 31 10.12 -9.06 -7.52
C ASP A 31 8.66 -8.79 -7.92
N VAL A 32 8.26 -9.41 -9.03
CA VAL A 32 6.90 -9.36 -9.57
C VAL A 32 6.42 -10.79 -9.75
N GLN A 33 5.22 -11.09 -9.27
CA GLN A 33 4.65 -12.44 -9.29
C GLN A 33 3.30 -12.44 -10.00
N PHE A 34 3.01 -13.54 -10.70
CA PHE A 34 1.71 -13.79 -11.31
C PHE A 34 0.99 -14.86 -10.50
N VAL A 35 -0.05 -14.47 -9.79
CA VAL A 35 -0.78 -15.38 -8.91
C VAL A 35 -2.11 -15.71 -9.52
N ALA A 36 -2.30 -16.99 -9.85
CA ALA A 36 -3.58 -17.47 -10.32
C ALA A 36 -4.64 -17.32 -9.21
N VAL A 37 -5.78 -16.72 -9.56
CA VAL A 37 -6.93 -16.68 -8.67
C VAL A 37 -7.54 -18.07 -8.61
N SER A 38 -7.73 -18.59 -7.39
CA SER A 38 -8.36 -19.88 -7.17
C SER A 38 -9.77 -19.89 -7.79
N GLY A 39 -10.04 -20.84 -8.69
CA GLY A 39 -11.32 -20.92 -9.41
C GLY A 39 -11.29 -20.50 -10.88
N GLY A 40 -10.12 -20.18 -11.45
CA GLY A 40 -9.96 -19.95 -12.90
C GLY A 40 -10.17 -18.50 -13.35
N GLY A 41 -9.90 -17.54 -12.47
CA GLY A 41 -9.97 -16.10 -12.76
C GLY A 41 -8.74 -15.55 -13.48
N VAL A 42 -8.82 -14.26 -13.84
CA VAL A 42 -7.69 -13.49 -14.35
C VAL A 42 -6.61 -13.44 -13.26
N PRO A 43 -5.33 -13.73 -13.57
CA PRO A 43 -4.28 -13.71 -12.56
C PRO A 43 -4.08 -12.30 -11.98
N ALA A 44 -3.75 -12.26 -10.69
CA ALA A 44 -3.32 -11.05 -10.02
C ALA A 44 -1.84 -10.79 -10.32
N LEU A 45 -1.52 -9.53 -10.59
CA LEU A 45 -0.16 -9.04 -10.66
C LEU A 45 0.28 -8.59 -9.27
N VAL A 46 1.23 -9.30 -8.65
CA VAL A 46 1.74 -8.96 -7.33
C VAL A 46 3.08 -8.26 -7.46
N LEU A 47 3.12 -6.97 -7.14
CA LEU A 47 4.36 -6.21 -7.05
C LEU A 47 4.86 -6.24 -5.60
N ARG A 48 6.11 -6.65 -5.42
CA ARG A 48 6.70 -6.78 -4.10
C ARG A 48 7.89 -5.85 -3.99
N TYR A 49 7.87 -5.00 -2.97
CA TYR A 49 8.90 -4.03 -2.69
C TYR A 49 9.57 -4.30 -1.34
N LEU A 50 10.83 -3.89 -1.21
CA LEU A 50 11.57 -3.86 0.04
C LEU A 50 11.62 -2.44 0.58
N ALA A 51 11.26 -2.27 1.85
CA ALA A 51 11.37 -1.04 2.62
C ALA A 51 11.79 -1.39 4.06
N PRO A 52 13.10 -1.52 4.34
CA PRO A 52 13.60 -1.89 5.68
C PRO A 52 13.04 -1.04 6.82
N GLU A 53 12.65 0.20 6.53
CA GLU A 53 12.12 1.20 7.44
C GLU A 53 10.74 0.83 8.01
N ILE A 54 10.01 -0.16 7.46
CA ILE A 54 8.76 -0.66 8.06
C ILE A 54 8.98 -1.73 9.13
N GLY A 55 10.23 -2.18 9.35
CA GLY A 55 10.54 -3.26 10.27
C GLY A 55 10.20 -2.92 11.73
N ARG A 56 9.65 -3.89 12.48
CA ARG A 56 9.32 -3.73 13.92
C ARG A 56 10.49 -3.26 14.77
N GLU A 57 11.70 -3.74 14.46
CA GLU A 57 12.92 -3.38 15.18
C GLU A 57 13.71 -2.33 14.40
N GLY A 58 13.65 -1.08 14.85
CA GLY A 58 14.44 0.01 14.28
C GLY A 58 13.87 0.67 13.03
N GLY A 59 12.70 0.22 12.54
CA GLY A 59 11.94 0.92 11.52
C GLY A 59 11.35 2.24 12.03
N SER A 60 11.11 3.16 11.10
CA SER A 60 10.52 4.48 11.36
C SER A 60 9.18 4.70 10.67
N LEU A 61 8.74 3.78 9.81
CA LEU A 61 7.50 3.90 9.04
C LEU A 61 6.45 2.91 9.54
N SER A 62 5.27 3.44 9.85
CA SER A 62 4.08 2.67 10.19
C SER A 62 3.25 2.37 8.94
N TYR A 63 2.17 1.61 9.12
CA TYR A 63 1.20 1.40 8.04
C TYR A 63 0.57 2.72 7.60
N ASP A 64 0.21 3.61 8.54
CA ASP A 64 -0.45 4.89 8.22
C ASP A 64 0.45 5.81 7.37
N ASP A 65 1.77 5.70 7.53
CA ASP A 65 2.74 6.44 6.72
C ASP A 65 2.85 5.88 5.29
N VAL A 66 2.65 4.56 5.13
CA VAL A 66 2.89 3.83 3.88
C VAL A 66 1.63 3.63 3.06
N ALA A 67 0.45 3.56 3.68
CA ALA A 67 -0.80 3.25 3.01
C ALA A 67 -1.11 4.16 1.79
N PRO A 68 -0.96 5.50 1.87
CA PRO A 68 -1.16 6.36 0.71
C PRO A 68 -0.19 6.06 -0.45
N GLU A 69 1.04 5.64 -0.13
CA GLU A 69 2.05 5.31 -1.14
C GLU A 69 1.77 3.96 -1.80
N LEU A 70 1.05 3.04 -1.13
CA LEU A 70 0.59 1.81 -1.77
C LEU A 70 -0.43 2.12 -2.89
N ASP A 71 -1.28 3.13 -2.69
CA ASP A 71 -2.23 3.61 -3.71
C ASP A 71 -1.48 4.23 -4.90
N GLU A 72 -0.46 5.06 -4.63
CA GLU A 72 0.36 5.69 -5.67
C GLU A 72 1.18 4.66 -6.46
N ILE A 73 1.76 3.66 -5.79
CA ILE A 73 2.45 2.54 -6.47
C ILE A 73 1.48 1.83 -7.40
N CYS A 74 0.24 1.56 -6.97
CA CYS A 74 -0.74 0.92 -7.84
C CYS A 74 -1.06 1.78 -9.06
N ASN A 75 -1.42 3.05 -8.85
CA ASN A 75 -1.81 3.98 -9.91
C ASN A 75 -0.66 4.36 -10.86
N GLY A 76 0.59 4.20 -10.42
CA GLY A 76 1.79 4.37 -11.24
C GLY A 76 2.31 3.04 -11.79
N ASP A 77 3.31 2.48 -11.09
CA ASP A 77 4.04 1.28 -11.49
C ASP A 77 3.12 0.08 -11.75
N GLY A 78 2.08 -0.08 -10.92
CA GLY A 78 1.10 -1.16 -11.03
C GLY A 78 0.37 -1.16 -12.37
N ILE A 79 -0.22 -0.01 -12.76
CA ILE A 79 -0.92 0.14 -14.05
C ILE A 79 0.04 -0.05 -15.22
N LEU A 80 1.26 0.51 -15.14
CA LEU A 80 2.26 0.36 -16.21
C LEU A 80 2.68 -1.10 -16.40
N ALA A 81 2.91 -1.82 -15.30
CA ALA A 81 3.26 -3.23 -15.33
C ALA A 81 2.09 -4.08 -15.86
N ALA A 82 0.86 -3.82 -15.40
CA ALA A 82 -0.33 -4.50 -15.90
C ALA A 82 -0.55 -4.28 -17.41
N ALA A 83 -0.38 -3.06 -17.90
CA ALA A 83 -0.49 -2.74 -19.32
C ALA A 83 0.59 -3.45 -20.16
N SER A 84 1.82 -3.52 -19.65
CA SER A 84 2.94 -4.21 -20.31
C SER A 84 2.66 -5.71 -20.46
N VAL A 85 2.08 -6.32 -19.43
CA VAL A 85 1.69 -7.75 -19.46
C VAL A 85 0.48 -7.97 -20.38
N ALA A 86 -0.51 -7.08 -20.33
CA ALA A 86 -1.68 -7.13 -21.21
C ALA A 86 -1.30 -7.07 -22.69
N ALA A 87 -0.27 -6.28 -23.04
CA ALA A 87 0.28 -6.21 -24.39
C ALA A 87 0.88 -7.55 -24.88
N LEU A 88 1.23 -8.46 -23.97
CA LEU A 88 1.71 -9.81 -24.26
C LEU A 88 0.57 -10.84 -24.34
N GLY A 89 -0.69 -10.40 -24.26
CA GLY A 89 -1.87 -11.27 -24.37
C GLY A 89 -2.32 -11.90 -23.05
N GLN A 90 -1.80 -11.44 -21.91
CA GLN A 90 -2.22 -11.88 -20.59
C GLN A 90 -2.98 -10.75 -19.89
N PRO A 91 -4.33 -10.79 -19.82
CA PRO A 91 -5.07 -9.76 -19.11
C PRO A 91 -4.73 -9.79 -17.61
N ILE A 92 -4.75 -8.61 -16.99
CA ILE A 92 -4.62 -8.41 -15.54
C ILE A 92 -5.85 -7.62 -15.09
N ALA A 93 -6.52 -8.10 -14.05
CA ALA A 93 -7.71 -7.46 -13.47
C ALA A 93 -7.49 -7.01 -12.02
N GLU A 94 -6.45 -7.53 -11.38
CA GLU A 94 -6.12 -7.24 -9.99
C GLU A 94 -4.61 -6.97 -9.88
N ILE A 95 -4.28 -5.94 -9.12
CA ILE A 95 -2.92 -5.57 -8.74
C ILE A 95 -2.83 -5.70 -7.23
N VAL A 96 -1.81 -6.39 -6.74
CA VAL A 96 -1.52 -6.49 -5.31
C VAL A 96 -0.18 -5.84 -5.06
N VAL A 97 -0.16 -4.78 -4.26
CA VAL A 97 1.08 -4.15 -3.83
C VAL A 97 1.45 -4.72 -2.46
N THR A 98 2.67 -5.23 -2.34
CA THR A 98 3.20 -5.78 -1.08
C THR A 98 4.51 -5.09 -0.77
N VAL A 99 4.63 -4.49 0.41
CA VAL A 99 5.89 -3.93 0.91
C VAL A 99 6.36 -4.77 2.09
N MET A 100 7.65 -5.11 2.11
CA MET A 100 8.27 -5.98 3.11
C MET A 100 9.51 -5.32 3.68
N ASP A 101 9.79 -5.51 4.97
CA ASP A 101 11.03 -5.01 5.57
C ASP A 101 12.27 -5.82 5.15
N ARG A 102 12.07 -7.07 4.73
CA ARG A 102 13.13 -7.98 4.31
C ARG A 102 12.68 -8.94 3.20
N PRO A 103 13.61 -9.54 2.44
CA PRO A 103 13.27 -10.55 1.45
C PRO A 103 12.58 -11.75 2.09
N ILE A 104 11.49 -12.20 1.46
CA ILE A 104 10.77 -13.43 1.81
C ILE A 104 10.68 -14.29 0.55
N GLU A 105 11.04 -15.56 0.62
CA GLU A 105 10.89 -16.44 -0.53
C GLU A 105 9.41 -16.75 -0.78
N TRP A 106 9.02 -16.86 -2.05
CA TRP A 106 7.64 -17.17 -2.41
C TRP A 106 7.20 -18.51 -1.82
N GLY A 107 6.00 -18.54 -1.23
CA GLY A 107 5.46 -19.75 -0.58
C GLY A 107 6.04 -20.04 0.82
N THR A 108 6.90 -19.17 1.34
CA THR A 108 7.41 -19.25 2.72
C THR A 108 6.75 -18.20 3.60
N ALA A 109 6.77 -18.43 4.91
CA ALA A 109 6.33 -17.46 5.90
C ALA A 109 7.51 -17.13 6.82
N ASP A 110 7.69 -15.84 7.09
CA ASP A 110 8.62 -15.34 8.11
C ASP A 110 7.80 -14.57 9.15
N PRO A 111 7.64 -15.08 10.39
CA PRO A 111 6.85 -14.41 11.43
C PRO A 111 7.49 -13.13 11.97
N GLU A 112 8.78 -12.95 11.73
CA GLU A 112 9.55 -11.78 12.16
C GLU A 112 9.55 -10.67 11.11
N ALA A 113 9.16 -10.99 9.87
CA ALA A 113 9.04 -10.01 8.81
C ALA A 113 7.80 -9.13 9.01
N THR A 114 7.97 -7.85 8.71
CA THR A 114 6.85 -6.90 8.61
C THR A 114 6.46 -6.78 7.15
N MET A 115 5.16 -6.90 6.90
CA MET A 115 4.58 -6.84 5.57
C MET A 115 3.31 -6.01 5.62
N PHE A 116 3.20 -5.05 4.70
CA PHE A 116 1.94 -4.39 4.36
C PHE A 116 1.53 -4.79 2.97
N ARG A 117 0.25 -5.06 2.78
CA ARG A 117 -0.30 -5.53 1.51
C ARG A 117 -1.66 -4.94 1.28
N GLU A 118 -1.86 -4.42 0.07
CA GLU A 118 -3.15 -3.97 -0.42
C GLU A 118 -3.46 -4.61 -1.77
N ALA A 119 -4.74 -4.87 -2.01
CA ALA A 119 -5.24 -5.41 -3.26
C ALA A 119 -6.15 -4.39 -3.95
N TYR A 120 -6.00 -4.27 -5.26
CA TYR A 120 -6.70 -3.29 -6.08
C TYR A 120 -7.31 -3.95 -7.30
N LEU A 121 -8.57 -3.64 -7.58
CA LEU A 121 -9.15 -3.89 -8.90
C LEU A 121 -8.70 -2.81 -9.87
N LEU A 122 -8.34 -3.23 -11.09
CA LEU A 122 -8.03 -2.30 -12.16
C LEU A 122 -9.31 -1.81 -12.82
N GLY A 123 -9.65 -0.54 -12.59
CA GLY A 123 -10.79 0.13 -13.21
C GLY A 123 -10.38 1.11 -14.32
N GLU A 124 -11.37 1.75 -14.95
CA GLU A 124 -11.14 2.75 -16.00
C GLU A 124 -10.47 4.02 -15.48
N GLU A 125 -10.76 4.39 -14.22
CA GLU A 125 -10.22 5.59 -13.57
C GLU A 125 -8.97 5.34 -12.73
N GLY A 126 -8.43 4.10 -12.75
CA GLY A 126 -7.25 3.71 -11.98
C GLY A 126 -7.51 2.54 -11.03
N CYS A 127 -6.67 2.43 -10.00
CA CYS A 127 -6.75 1.38 -8.99
C CYS A 127 -7.88 1.64 -7.99
N GLN A 128 -8.71 0.62 -7.73
CA GLN A 128 -9.81 0.66 -6.77
C GLN A 128 -9.53 -0.32 -5.64
N TRP A 129 -9.41 0.18 -4.41
CA TRP A 129 -9.17 -0.61 -3.20
C TRP A 129 -10.30 -1.63 -2.94
N GLN A 130 -9.93 -2.83 -2.44
CA GLN A 130 -10.81 -3.98 -2.18
C GLN A 130 -10.85 -4.40 -0.71
#